data_AF-A0A965KYV3-F1
#
_entry.id   AF-A0A965KYV3-F1
#
_cell.length_a   1.000
_cell.length_b   1.000
_cell.length_c   1.000
_cell.angle_alpha   90.00
_cell.angle_beta   90.00
_cell.angle_gamma   90.00
#
_symmetry.space_group_name_H-M   'P 1'
#
loop_
_entity.id
_entity.type
_entity.pdbx_description
1 polymer ?
#
loop_
_entity_poly.entity_id
_entity_poly.type
_entity_poly.pdbx_seq_one_letter_code
_entity_poly.pdbx_strand_id
1 'polypeptide(L)' 'VKGLGVVGQQPLIQPGASFSYNSGTRIASPVGSMHGTYFCVAEDTTFFEAEIPVFVLKAEGPEATVGASSMLH' A
#
# COMPACT_ATOMS: atom_id res chain seq x y z
N VAL A 1 8.14 5.30 -1.06
CA VAL A 1 8.38 4.63 -2.36
C VAL A 1 7.58 5.37 -3.43
N LYS A 2 8.08 5.48 -4.66
CA LYS A 2 7.34 6.02 -5.81
C LYS A 2 7.52 5.08 -7.00
N GLY A 3 6.47 4.83 -7.77
CA GLY A 3 6.49 3.90 -8.90
C GLY A 3 5.18 3.92 -9.68
N LEU A 4 5.20 3.34 -10.87
CA LEU A 4 4.00 3.23 -11.73
C LEU A 4 3.15 2.04 -11.29
N GLY A 5 1.86 2.30 -11.07
CA GLY A 5 0.89 1.29 -10.71
C GLY A 5 1.12 0.66 -9.33
N VAL A 6 0.37 -0.40 -9.07
CA VAL A 6 0.45 -1.24 -7.87
C VAL A 6 0.77 -2.66 -8.30
N VAL A 7 1.81 -3.27 -7.74
CA VAL A 7 2.28 -4.63 -8.11
C VAL A 7 2.47 -4.84 -9.62
N GLY A 8 2.82 -3.79 -10.36
CA GLY A 8 2.99 -3.81 -11.82
C GLY A 8 1.69 -3.67 -12.62
N GLN A 9 0.56 -3.39 -11.97
CA GLN A 9 -0.75 -3.20 -12.59
C GLN A 9 -1.26 -1.76 -12.45
N GLN A 10 -1.98 -1.30 -13.47
CA GLN A 10 -2.75 -0.05 -13.46
C GLN A 10 -4.23 -0.41 -13.68
N PRO A 11 -4.97 -0.80 -12.63
CA PRO A 11 -6.32 -1.31 -12.77
C PRO A 11 -7.30 -0.19 -13.17
N LEU A 12 -8.20 -0.49 -14.09
CA LEU A 12 -9.40 0.30 -14.33
C LEU A 12 -10.49 -0.20 -13.39
N ILE A 13 -10.93 0.65 -12.45
CA ILE A 13 -11.94 0.30 -11.45
C ILE A 13 -13.27 0.93 -11.88
N GLN A 14 -14.23 0.09 -12.27
CA GLN A 14 -15.57 0.52 -12.64
C GLN A 14 -16.38 0.95 -11.40
N PRO A 15 -17.41 1.79 -11.55
CA PRO A 15 -18.28 2.16 -10.43
C PRO A 15 -18.84 0.93 -9.71
N GLY A 16 -18.65 0.89 -8.38
CA GLY A 16 -19.06 -0.24 -7.53
C GLY A 16 -18.13 -1.47 -7.56
N ALA A 17 -17.10 -1.47 -8.40
CA ALA A 17 -16.07 -2.50 -8.40
C ALA A 17 -14.96 -2.20 -7.37
N SER A 18 -14.20 -3.23 -7.02
CA SER A 18 -13.05 -3.13 -6.13
C SER A 18 -11.84 -3.83 -6.71
N PHE A 19 -10.65 -3.30 -6.42
CA PHE A 19 -9.38 -3.94 -6.71
C PHE A 19 -8.60 -4.12 -5.40
N SER A 20 -8.05 -5.31 -5.18
CA SER A 20 -7.27 -5.65 -3.98
C SER A 20 -5.95 -6.30 -4.38
N TYR A 21 -4.89 -5.96 -3.65
CA TYR A 21 -3.56 -6.52 -3.86
C TYR A 21 -2.83 -6.62 -2.53
N ASN A 22 -1.87 -7.55 -2.46
CA ASN A 22 -0.99 -7.70 -1.31
C ASN A 22 0.43 -7.26 -1.67
N SER A 23 1.07 -6.51 -0.78
CA SER A 23 2.48 -6.16 -0.88
C SER A 23 3.16 -6.28 0.48
N GLY A 24 4.49 -6.20 0.48
CA GLY A 24 5.28 -6.27 1.70
C GLY A 24 6.36 -5.20 1.72
N THR A 25 6.75 -4.80 2.92
CA THR A 25 7.90 -3.92 3.14
C THR A 25 8.69 -4.43 4.35
N ARG A 26 10.01 -4.18 4.36
CA ARG A 26 10.87 -4.45 5.51
C ARG A 26 11.20 -3.12 6.18
N ILE A 27 10.92 -3.04 7.48
CA ILE A 27 11.31 -1.91 8.32
C ILE A 27 12.30 -2.38 9.40
N ALA A 28 13.22 -1.51 9.80
CA ALA A 28 14.25 -1.85 10.79
C ALA A 28 13.74 -1.81 12.24
N SER A 29 12.62 -1.13 12.47
CA SER A 29 12.00 -0.96 13.78
C SER A 29 10.84 -1.96 13.97
N PRO A 30 10.60 -2.47 15.20
CA PRO A 30 9.43 -3.29 15.50
C PRO A 30 8.10 -2.54 15.37
N VAL A 31 8.14 -1.21 15.30
CA VAL A 31 6.99 -0.34 15.08
C VAL A 31 7.32 0.70 14.00
N GLY A 32 6.40 0.92 13.08
CA GLY A 32 6.49 1.96 12.06
C GLY A 32 5.12 2.44 11.61
N SER A 33 5.08 3.36 10.65
CA SER A 33 3.85 3.79 10.01
C SER A 33 4.03 3.87 8.49
N MET A 34 2.93 3.75 7.76
CA MET A 34 2.87 3.90 6.31
C MET A 34 1.76 4.89 5.96
N HIS A 35 2.01 5.68 4.93
CA HIS A 35 1.05 6.61 4.32
C HIS A 35 1.46 6.82 2.85
N GLY A 36 0.57 7.40 2.05
CA GLY A 36 0.89 7.70 0.66
C GLY A 36 -0.30 8.20 -0.12
N THR A 37 -0.14 8.19 -1.44
CA THR A 37 -1.14 8.69 -2.37
C THR A 37 -1.08 7.85 -3.65
N TYR A 38 -2.25 7.51 -4.20
CA TYR A 38 -2.36 7.06 -5.59
C TYR A 38 -2.65 8.25 -6.49
N PHE A 39 -1.96 8.28 -7.63
CA PHE A 39 -2.32 9.17 -8.73
C PHE A 39 -3.24 8.41 -9.67
N CYS A 40 -4.46 8.91 -9.83
CA CYS A 40 -5.50 8.29 -10.62
C CYS A 40 -5.90 9.19 -11.79
N VAL A 41 -6.45 8.56 -12.82
CA VAL A 41 -7.04 9.22 -13.98
C VAL A 41 -8.46 8.71 -14.09
N ALA A 42 -9.44 9.62 -14.08
CA ALA A 42 -10.83 9.27 -14.33
C ALA A 42 -11.07 9.07 -15.84
N GLU A 43 -12.22 8.49 -16.19
CA GLU A 43 -12.57 8.21 -17.59
C GLU A 43 -12.67 9.49 -18.44
N ASP A 44 -13.00 10.63 -17.83
CA ASP A 44 -13.02 11.94 -18.46
C ASP A 44 -11.64 12.60 -18.56
N THR A 45 -10.56 11.84 -18.30
CA THR A 45 -9.16 12.26 -18.29
C THR A 45 -8.78 13.23 -17.16
N THR A 46 -9.67 13.48 -16.21
CA THR A 46 -9.31 14.27 -15.03
C THR A 46 -8.35 13.49 -14.13
N PHE A 47 -7.32 14.18 -13.66
CA PHE A 47 -6.38 13.62 -12.69
C PHE A 47 -6.87 13.91 -11.29
N PHE A 48 -6.74 12.92 -10.41
CA PHE A 48 -7.01 13.10 -9.00
C PHE A 48 -6.08 12.26 -8.13
N GLU A 49 -5.95 12.67 -6.89
CA GLU A 49 -5.18 11.96 -5.87
C GLU A 49 -6.13 11.21 -4.95
N ALA A 50 -5.87 9.93 -4.72
CA ALA A 50 -6.53 9.15 -3.69
C ALA A 50 -5.56 8.92 -2.53
N GLU A 51 -5.87 9.50 -1.37
CA GLU A 51 -5.03 9.40 -0.18
C GLU A 51 -5.06 7.98 0.40
N ILE A 52 -3.89 7.51 0.82
CA ILE A 52 -3.73 6.35 1.69
C ILE A 52 -3.49 6.89 3.11
N PRO A 53 -4.50 6.83 4.00
CA PRO A 53 -4.38 7.31 5.36
C PRO A 53 -3.23 6.65 6.10
N VAL A 54 -2.71 7.33 7.11
CA VAL A 54 -1.64 6.77 7.95
C VAL A 54 -2.14 5.51 8.67
N PHE A 55 -1.41 4.41 8.55
CA PHE A 55 -1.63 3.19 9.33
C PHE A 55 -0.34 2.69 9.97
N VAL A 56 -0.47 1.97 11.10
CA VAL A 56 0.65 1.50 11.92
C VAL A 56 1.06 0.09 11.50
N LEU A 57 2.36 -0.12 11.37
CA LEU A 57 2.99 -1.43 11.26
C LEU A 57 3.50 -1.85 12.62
N LYS A 58 3.10 -3.03 13.10
CA LYS A 58 3.55 -3.57 14.38
C LYS A 58 3.96 -5.03 14.21
N ALA A 59 5.16 -5.37 14.63
CA ALA A 59 5.57 -6.76 14.75
C ALA A 59 4.88 -7.40 15.97
N GLU A 60 4.23 -8.55 15.78
CA GLU A 60 3.68 -9.34 16.89
C GLU A 60 4.62 -10.53 17.18
N GLY A 61 5.30 -10.51 18.33
CA GLY A 61 6.17 -11.60 18.80
C GLY A 61 7.17 -11.16 19.89
N PRO A 62 7.59 -12.06 20.81
CA PRO A 62 8.48 -11.74 21.94
C PRO A 62 9.96 -11.56 21.55
N GLU A 63 10.31 -11.71 20.28
CA GLU A 63 11.66 -11.46 19.78
C GLU A 63 11.53 -10.87 18.37
N ALA A 64 11.81 -9.58 18.24
CA ALA A 64 11.89 -8.90 16.95
C ALA A 64 13.15 -9.38 16.22
N THR A 65 13.14 -10.63 15.74
CA THR A 65 14.19 -11.15 14.87
C THR A 65 14.13 -10.37 13.57
N VAL A 66 15.21 -9.63 13.30
CA VAL A 66 15.51 -8.96 12.03
C VAL A 66 15.40 -10.01 10.91
N GLY A 67 14.25 -10.12 10.25
CA GLY A 67 14.06 -11.28 9.36
C GLY A 67 12.68 -11.53 8.76
N ALA A 68 11.58 -11.27 9.47
CA ALA A 68 10.28 -11.75 9.01
C ALA A 68 9.54 -10.74 8.13
N SER A 69 9.32 -11.09 6.86
CA SER A 69 8.34 -10.42 6.00
C SER A 69 6.94 -10.65 6.58
N SER A 70 6.32 -9.62 7.17
CA SER A 70 4.87 -9.63 7.32
C SER A 70 4.25 -9.19 6.00
N MET A 71 3.68 -10.13 5.25
CA MET A 71 2.65 -9.81 4.26
C MET A 71 1.46 -9.24 5.02
N LEU A 72 1.04 -8.02 4.68
CA LEU A 72 -0.20 -7.44 5.19
C LEU A 72 -1.31 -7.83 4.20
N HIS A 73 -2.41 -8.37 4.72
CA HIS A 73 -3.63 -8.73 3.97
C HIS A 73 -4.50 -7.50 3.71
#